data_AF-A0A944XIK4-F1
#
_entry.id   AF-A0A944XIK4-F1
#
_cell.length_a   1.000
_cell.length_b   1.000
_cell.length_c   1.000
_cell.angle_alpha   90.00
_cell.angle_beta   90.00
_cell.angle_gamma   90.00
#
_symmetry.space_group_name_H-M   'P 1'
#
loop_
_entity.id
_entity.type
_entity.pdbx_description
1 polymer ?
#
loop_
_entity_poly.entity_id
_entity_poly.type
_entity_poly.pdbx_seq_one_letter_code
_entity_poly.pdbx_strand_id
1 'polypeptide(L)'
;MTQEFRCVLTPAEATELNKNISAIESATFITDTYDGEKRTRAIAGEPIKEKPYKTPVTGSVSRYSFNTHYKNIPCWLEIKWTESGVMRWEIEFEKEVPEEFKNKENIPGWNILQRHQ
;
A
#
# COMPACT_ATOMS: atom_id res chain seq x y z
N MET A 1 -5.10 14.74 12.03
CA MET A 1 -4.37 13.78 11.17
C MET A 1 -5.31 12.61 10.95
N THR A 2 -5.79 12.40 9.74
CA THR A 2 -6.50 11.16 9.38
C THR A 2 -5.47 10.03 9.48
N GLN A 3 -5.72 9.08 10.37
CA GLN A 3 -4.80 7.96 10.57
C GLN A 3 -5.07 6.95 9.45
N GLU A 4 -4.20 6.93 8.45
CA GLU A 4 -4.20 5.89 7.43
C GLU A 4 -4.06 4.51 8.13
N PHE A 5 -4.95 3.58 7.77
CA PHE A 5 -4.88 2.20 8.21
C PHE A 5 -4.51 1.32 7.02
N ARG A 6 -3.45 0.55 7.16
CA ARG A 6 -2.97 -0.34 6.12
C ARG A 6 -2.62 -1.68 6.73
N CYS A 7 -3.04 -2.76 6.08
CA CYS A 7 -2.73 -4.11 6.55
C CYS A 7 -2.39 -5.05 5.40
N VAL A 8 -1.64 -6.11 5.72
CA VAL A 8 -1.38 -7.21 4.79
C VAL A 8 -2.63 -8.07 4.63
N LEU A 9 -2.88 -8.47 3.39
CA LEU A 9 -3.94 -9.40 3.03
C LEU A 9 -3.34 -10.80 2.84
N THR A 10 -4.02 -11.80 3.39
CA THR A 10 -3.84 -13.18 2.98
C THR A 10 -4.37 -13.38 1.56
N PRO A 11 -3.96 -14.45 0.85
CA PRO A 11 -4.51 -14.75 -0.48
C PRO A 11 -6.04 -14.90 -0.48
N ALA A 12 -6.62 -15.48 0.58
CA ALA A 12 -8.07 -15.63 0.73
C ALA A 12 -8.77 -14.28 0.85
N GLU A 13 -8.24 -13.37 1.67
CA GLU A 13 -8.80 -12.02 1.83
C GLU A 13 -8.65 -11.18 0.56
N ALA A 14 -7.52 -11.26 -0.13
CA ALA A 14 -7.33 -10.58 -1.41
C ALA A 14 -8.33 -11.11 -2.47
N THR A 15 -8.58 -12.41 -2.48
CA THR A 15 -9.58 -13.01 -3.38
C THR A 15 -10.99 -12.55 -3.02
N GLU A 16 -11.33 -12.51 -1.73
CA GLU A 16 -12.65 -12.08 -1.28
C GLU A 16 -12.87 -10.59 -1.52
N LEU A 17 -11.86 -9.76 -1.28
CA LEU A 17 -11.88 -8.35 -1.62
C LEU A 17 -12.14 -8.16 -3.11
N ASN A 18 -11.41 -8.85 -4.00
CA ASN A 18 -11.61 -8.73 -5.45
C ASN A 18 -13.04 -9.05 -5.91
N LYS A 19 -13.82 -9.85 -5.16
CA LYS A 19 -15.23 -10.12 -5.45
C LYS A 19 -16.18 -9.02 -4.95
N ASN A 20 -15.79 -8.31 -3.90
CA ASN A 20 -16.63 -7.37 -3.16
C ASN A 20 -16.23 -5.90 -3.35
N ILE A 21 -15.10 -5.62 -4.00
CA ILE A 21 -14.73 -4.27 -4.39
C ILE A 21 -15.64 -3.77 -5.50
N SER A 22 -15.96 -2.49 -5.44
CA SER A 22 -16.69 -1.78 -6.48
C SER A 22 -15.82 -1.61 -7.73
N ALA A 23 -16.36 -0.94 -8.76
CA ALA A 23 -15.56 -0.59 -9.93
C ALA A 23 -14.23 0.10 -9.53
N ILE A 24 -13.14 -0.26 -10.21
CA ILE A 24 -11.84 0.38 -10.03
C ILE A 24 -11.95 1.78 -10.64
N GLU A 25 -11.80 2.82 -9.81
CA GLU A 25 -11.89 4.22 -10.25
C GLU A 25 -10.62 4.67 -10.94
N SER A 26 -9.48 4.19 -10.45
CA SER A 26 -8.18 4.43 -11.07
C SER A 26 -7.21 3.32 -10.72
N ALA A 27 -6.23 3.11 -11.60
CA ALA A 27 -5.11 2.21 -11.37
C ALA A 27 -3.83 2.96 -11.70
N THR A 28 -2.81 2.83 -10.85
CA THR A 28 -1.54 3.53 -11.05
C THR A 28 -0.37 2.65 -10.66
N PHE A 29 0.66 2.68 -11.50
CA PHE A 29 1.96 2.10 -11.17
C PHE A 29 2.82 3.13 -10.44
N ILE A 30 3.33 2.75 -9.27
CA ILE A 30 4.10 3.63 -8.41
C ILE A 30 5.36 2.90 -7.94
N THR A 31 6.50 3.56 -8.02
CA THR A 31 7.73 3.14 -7.33
C THR A 31 8.09 4.18 -6.28
N ASP A 32 8.17 3.75 -5.02
CA ASP A 32 8.70 4.54 -3.91
C ASP A 32 10.08 4.01 -3.54
N THR A 33 11.09 4.88 -3.58
CA THR A 33 12.45 4.60 -3.10
C THR A 33 12.69 5.34 -1.78
N TYR A 34 13.25 4.64 -0.81
CA TYR A 34 13.56 5.13 0.53
C TYR A 34 15.08 5.07 0.76
N ASP A 35 15.66 6.17 1.24
CA ASP A 35 17.08 6.28 1.59
C ASP A 35 17.34 6.36 3.11
N GLY A 36 16.28 6.28 3.91
CA GLY A 36 16.32 6.40 5.38
C GLY A 36 15.93 7.79 5.88
N GLU A 37 15.96 8.82 5.04
CA GLU A 37 15.61 10.20 5.39
C GLU A 37 14.50 10.79 4.52
N LYS A 38 14.41 10.34 3.26
CA LYS A 38 13.50 10.82 2.24
C LYS A 38 12.82 9.66 1.54
N ARG A 39 11.68 9.99 0.95
CA ARG A 39 10.98 9.15 -0.02
C ARG A 39 10.96 9.84 -1.37
N THR A 40 11.44 9.15 -2.40
CA THR A 40 11.35 9.54 -3.81
C THR A 40 10.28 8.69 -4.48
N ARG A 41 9.25 9.33 -5.05
CA ARG A 41 8.14 8.67 -5.73
C ARG A 41 8.21 8.90 -7.22
N ALA A 42 8.20 7.83 -8.00
CA ALA A 42 8.03 7.83 -9.44
C ALA A 42 6.65 7.26 -9.82
N ILE A 43 5.93 8.00 -10.68
CA ILE A 43 4.68 7.58 -11.32
C ILE A 43 4.86 7.82 -12.81
N ALA A 44 4.48 6.86 -13.64
CA ALA A 44 4.65 6.97 -15.09
C ALA A 44 3.92 8.21 -15.63
N GLY A 45 4.65 9.09 -16.32
CA GLY A 45 4.10 10.31 -16.90
C GLY A 45 4.00 11.51 -15.94
N GLU A 46 4.40 11.36 -14.66
CA GLU A 46 4.45 12.47 -13.71
C GLU A 46 5.90 12.87 -13.37
N PRO A 47 6.14 14.14 -12.97
CA PRO A 47 7.39 14.53 -12.36
C PRO A 47 7.68 13.71 -11.10
N ILE A 48 8.95 13.37 -10.88
CA ILE A 48 9.40 12.71 -9.66
C ILE A 48 9.08 13.60 -8.45
N LYS A 49 8.50 13.00 -7.41
CA LYS A 49 8.10 13.69 -6.18
C LYS A 49 8.99 13.25 -5.03
N GLU A 50 9.76 14.18 -4.46
CA GLU A 50 10.56 13.96 -3.26
C GLU A 50 9.87 14.54 -2.02
N LYS A 51 9.92 13.81 -0.90
CA LYS A 51 9.44 14.29 0.40
C LYS A 51 10.35 13.83 1.53
N PRO A 52 10.67 14.69 2.52
CA PRO A 52 11.28 14.25 3.78
C PRO A 52 10.39 13.20 4.45
N TYR A 53 10.96 12.04 4.74
CA TYR A 53 10.24 10.90 5.28
C TYR A 53 11.23 9.90 5.90
N LYS A 54 11.51 10.07 7.19
CA LYS A 54 12.50 9.26 7.91
C LYS A 54 11.99 7.84 8.10
N THR A 55 12.75 6.85 7.65
CA THR A 55 12.41 5.42 7.75
C THR A 55 13.60 4.62 8.27
N PRO A 56 13.37 3.49 8.98
CA PRO A 56 14.47 2.61 9.42
C PRO A 56 14.97 1.70 8.29
N VAL A 57 14.45 1.84 7.08
CA VAL A 57 14.73 0.99 5.92
C VAL A 57 15.26 1.82 4.75
N THR A 58 16.04 1.15 3.90
CA THR A 58 16.47 1.62 2.59
C THR A 58 16.02 0.63 1.52
N GLY A 59 15.62 1.12 0.35
CA GLY A 59 15.26 0.28 -0.79
C GLY A 59 14.06 0.79 -1.57
N SER A 60 13.66 0.02 -2.58
CA SER A 60 12.56 0.38 -3.50
C SER A 60 11.36 -0.56 -3.32
N VAL A 61 10.17 0.03 -3.26
CA VAL A 61 8.88 -0.67 -3.31
C VAL A 61 8.17 -0.25 -4.58
N SER A 62 7.93 -1.20 -5.47
CA SER A 62 7.07 -1.01 -6.63
C SER A 62 5.68 -1.57 -6.34
N ARG A 63 4.65 -0.92 -6.88
CA ARG A 63 3.27 -1.35 -6.67
C ARG A 63 2.35 -0.99 -7.81
N TYR A 64 1.35 -1.84 -8.02
CA TYR A 64 0.10 -1.46 -8.66
C TYR A 64 -0.89 -1.10 -7.57
N SER A 65 -1.41 0.12 -7.62
CA SER A 65 -2.38 0.65 -6.68
C SER A 65 -3.70 0.85 -7.39
N PHE A 66 -4.77 0.27 -6.84
CA PHE A 66 -6.14 0.34 -7.36
C PHE A 66 -6.98 1.16 -6.39
N ASN A 67 -7.45 2.32 -6.84
CA ASN A 67 -8.44 3.11 -6.10
C ASN A 67 -9.81 2.46 -6.29
N THR A 68 -10.47 2.11 -5.19
CA THR A 68 -11.76 1.43 -5.23
C THR A 68 -12.54 1.68 -3.93
N HIS A 69 -13.68 1.01 -3.80
CA HIS A 69 -14.53 1.04 -2.62
C HIS A 69 -14.81 -0.39 -2.15
N TYR A 70 -14.56 -0.64 -0.86
CA TYR A 70 -15.00 -1.87 -0.19
C TYR A 70 -16.18 -1.55 0.71
N LYS A 71 -17.35 -2.15 0.45
CA LYS A 71 -18.60 -1.84 1.18
C LYS A 71 -18.90 -0.32 1.27
N ASN A 72 -18.72 0.39 0.16
CA ASN A 72 -18.85 1.86 0.03
C ASN A 72 -17.81 2.69 0.82
N ILE A 73 -16.79 2.05 1.39
CA ILE A 73 -15.67 2.75 2.05
C ILE A 73 -14.53 2.89 1.05
N PRO A 74 -14.08 4.12 0.73
CA PRO A 74 -12.94 4.33 -0.16
C PRO A 74 -11.68 3.66 0.38
N CYS A 75 -10.99 2.92 -0.48
CA CYS A 75 -9.77 2.21 -0.13
C CYS A 75 -8.83 2.05 -1.32
N TRP A 76 -7.57 1.78 -1.03
CA TRP A 76 -6.57 1.39 -2.01
C TRP A 76 -6.24 -0.09 -1.85
N LEU A 77 -6.51 -0.88 -2.90
CA LEU A 77 -6.01 -2.25 -2.98
C LEU A 77 -4.67 -2.21 -3.70
N GLU A 78 -3.62 -2.78 -3.11
CA GLU A 78 -2.28 -2.70 -3.66
C GLU A 78 -1.62 -4.07 -3.73
N ILE A 79 -1.07 -4.42 -4.89
CA ILE A 79 -0.06 -5.48 -5.00
C ILE A 79 1.31 -4.83 -5.03
N LYS A 80 2.15 -5.20 -4.07
CA LYS A 80 3.48 -4.64 -3.87
C LYS A 80 4.56 -5.68 -4.08
N TRP A 81 5.70 -5.24 -4.56
CA TRP A 81 6.91 -6.04 -4.62
C TRP A 81 8.17 -5.20 -4.42
N THR A 82 9.25 -5.90 -4.09
CA THR A 82 10.58 -5.33 -3.83
C THR A 82 11.60 -5.95 -4.77
N GLU A 83 12.78 -5.34 -4.90
CA GLU A 83 13.88 -5.88 -5.71
C GLU A 83 14.38 -7.25 -5.21
N SER A 84 14.21 -7.55 -3.92
CA SER A 84 14.56 -8.85 -3.33
C SER A 84 13.54 -9.96 -3.61
N GLY A 85 12.48 -9.67 -4.36
CA GLY A 85 11.47 -10.65 -4.77
C GLY A 85 10.34 -10.87 -3.75
N VAL A 86 10.31 -10.14 -2.63
CA VAL A 86 9.16 -10.17 -1.71
C VAL A 86 7.97 -9.52 -2.40
N MET A 87 6.83 -10.22 -2.42
CA MET A 87 5.57 -9.75 -2.99
C MET A 87 4.41 -10.00 -2.04
N ARG A 88 3.49 -9.04 -1.87
CA ARG A 88 2.25 -9.24 -1.09
C ARG A 88 1.15 -8.27 -1.49
N TRP A 89 -0.08 -8.64 -1.11
CA TRP A 89 -1.26 -7.79 -1.20
C TRP A 89 -1.43 -6.98 0.09
N GLU A 90 -1.80 -5.72 -0.05
CA GLU A 90 -2.15 -4.81 1.04
C GLU A 90 -3.44 -4.08 0.70
N ILE A 91 -4.18 -3.67 1.72
CA ILE A 91 -5.28 -2.71 1.60
C ILE A 91 -4.99 -1.52 2.49
N GLU A 92 -5.32 -0.32 2.01
CA GLU A 92 -5.23 0.93 2.78
C GLU A 92 -6.59 1.63 2.82
N PHE A 93 -6.98 2.07 4.01
CA PHE A 93 -8.16 2.89 4.28
C PHE A 93 -7.73 4.25 4.82
N GLU A 94 -8.20 5.34 4.22
CA GLU A 94 -7.80 6.70 4.60
C GLU A 94 -8.69 7.33 5.69
N LYS A 95 -9.93 6.84 5.84
CA LYS A 95 -10.96 7.47 6.68
C LYS A 95 -11.56 6.52 7.69
N GLU A 96 -12.15 5.43 7.20
CA GLU A 96 -12.89 4.47 8.01
C GLU A 96 -12.32 3.07 7.79
N VAL A 97 -12.12 2.32 8.88
CA VAL A 97 -11.62 0.95 8.84
C VAL A 97 -12.79 0.02 9.12
N PRO A 98 -13.16 -0.88 8.19
CA PRO A 98 -14.20 -1.87 8.44
C PRO A 98 -13.85 -2.76 9.64
N GLU A 99 -14.85 -3.20 10.40
CA GLU A 99 -14.67 -3.99 11.64
C GLU A 99 -13.77 -5.22 11.45
N GLU A 100 -13.90 -5.91 10.31
CA GLU A 100 -13.07 -7.09 9.98
C GLU A 100 -11.57 -6.79 9.89
N PHE A 101 -11.18 -5.54 9.63
CA PHE A 101 -9.77 -5.13 9.54
C PHE A 101 -9.25 -4.52 10.84
N LYS A 102 -10.11 -4.09 11.78
CA LYS A 102 -9.68 -3.40 13.01
C LYS A 102 -8.77 -4.22 13.93
N ASN A 103 -8.89 -5.55 13.88
CA ASN A 103 -8.04 -6.44 14.66
C ASN A 103 -6.67 -6.72 14.01
N LYS A 104 -6.43 -6.21 12.79
CA LYS A 104 -5.15 -6.38 12.12
C LYS A 104 -4.15 -5.32 12.54
N GLU A 105 -2.89 -5.70 12.48
CA GLU A 105 -1.79 -4.76 12.65
C GLU A 105 -1.82 -3.69 11.55
N ASN A 106 -1.82 -2.43 11.97
CA ASN A 106 -1.64 -1.29 11.07
C ASN A 106 -0.14 -1.14 10.75
N ILE A 107 0.23 -1.32 9.49
CA ILE A 107 1.62 -1.29 9.03
C ILE A 107 1.90 -0.08 8.13
N PRO A 108 3.10 0.51 8.20
CA PRO A 108 3.48 1.56 7.26
C PRO A 108 3.73 0.99 5.86
N GLY A 109 3.56 1.82 4.83
CA GLY A 109 3.72 1.40 3.43
C GLY A 109 5.10 0.85 3.03
N TRP A 110 6.14 1.12 3.82
CA TRP A 110 7.51 0.63 3.65
C TRP A 110 7.81 -0.66 4.42
N ASN A 111 6.88 -1.16 5.24
CA ASN A 111 7.08 -2.36 6.07
C ASN A 111 7.51 -3.60 5.29
N ILE A 112 7.11 -3.71 4.01
CA ILE A 112 7.55 -4.81 3.11
C ILE A 112 9.07 -4.86 2.90
N LEU A 113 9.79 -3.75 3.13
CA LEU A 113 11.26 -3.70 3.07
C LEU A 113 11.94 -4.20 4.34
N GLN A 114 11.20 -4.37 5.45
CA GLN A 114 11.78 -4.96 6.65
C GLN A 114 12.12 -6.40 6.35
N ARG A 115 13.39 -6.77 6.51
CA ARG A 115 13.80 -8.17 6.48
C ARG A 115 13.07 -8.85 7.63
N HIS A 116 12.26 -9.86 7.33
CA HIS A 116 11.85 -10.83 8.34
C HIS A 116 13.15 -11.48 8.84
N GLN A 117 13.66 -10.99 9.97
CA GLN A 117 14.75 -11.63 10.70
C GLN A 117 14.21 -12.90 11.36
#